data_AF-Q88EL3-F1
#
_entry.id   AF-Q88EL3-F1
#
_cell.length_a   1.000
_cell.length_b   1.000
_cell.length_c   1.000
_cell.angle_alpha   90.00
_cell.angle_beta   90.00
_cell.angle_gamma   90.00
#
_symmetry.space_group_name_H-M   'P 1'
#
loop_
_entity.id
_entity.type
_entity.pdbx_description
1 polymer ?
#
loop_
_entity_poly.entity_id
_entity_poly.type
_entity_poly.pdbx_seq_one_letter_code
_entity_poly.pdbx_strand_id
1 'polypeptide(L)'
;MALVDEHLDKARVIEKALMRIKDISSAKSAEEVTYRFGLATGYVAAILDAGVVDEDRWEELLILAEETQESHALSTGASGRFDG
;
A
#
# COMPACT_ATOMS: atom_id res chain seq x y z
N MET A 1 27.85 -11.74 -9.11
CA MET A 1 26.67 -11.56 -9.97
C MET A 1 25.39 -11.93 -9.21
N ALA A 2 25.26 -13.13 -8.64
CA ALA A 2 24.04 -13.57 -7.94
C ALA A 2 23.46 -12.62 -6.86
N LEU A 3 24.31 -11.97 -6.04
CA LEU A 3 23.84 -11.02 -5.01
C LEU A 3 23.19 -9.75 -5.60
N VAL A 4 23.71 -9.26 -6.72
CA VAL A 4 23.16 -8.06 -7.38
C VAL A 4 21.79 -8.37 -7.97
N ASP A 5 21.63 -9.56 -8.56
CA ASP A 5 20.36 -10.00 -9.14
C ASP A 5 19.28 -10.16 -8.06
N GLU A 6 19.61 -10.75 -6.90
CA GLU A 6 18.69 -10.88 -5.77
C GLU A 6 18.26 -9.51 -5.20
N HIS A 7 19.20 -8.56 -5.08
CA HIS A 7 18.88 -7.21 -4.62
C HIS A 7 17.99 -6.45 -5.61
N LEU A 8 18.22 -6.62 -6.92
CA LEU A 8 17.36 -6.05 -7.96
C LEU A 8 15.95 -6.65 -7.93
N ASP A 9 15.83 -7.94 -7.66
CA ASP A 9 14.54 -8.61 -7.51
C ASP A 9 13.77 -8.11 -6.30
N LYS A 10 14.42 -7.96 -5.14
CA LYS A 10 13.80 -7.38 -3.93
C LYS A 10 13.35 -5.94 -4.18
N ALA A 11 14.20 -5.11 -4.79
CA ALA A 11 13.86 -3.73 -5.12
C ALA A 11 12.63 -3.64 -6.04
N ARG A 12 12.54 -4.52 -7.05
CA ARG A 12 11.40 -4.59 -7.97
C ARG A 12 10.11 -5.05 -7.28
N VAL A 13 10.20 -5.94 -6.30
CA VAL A 13 9.04 -6.36 -5.51
C VAL A 13 8.55 -5.23 -4.61
N ILE A 14 9.45 -4.45 -4.00
CA ILE A 14 9.11 -3.25 -3.21
C ILE A 14 8.48 -2.18 -4.10
N GLU A 15 9.05 -1.91 -5.28
CA GLU A 15 8.49 -0.97 -6.27
C GLU A 15 7.03 -1.35 -6.62
N LYS A 16 6.77 -2.65 -6.81
CA LYS A 16 5.41 -3.16 -7.05
C LYS A 16 4.45 -2.95 -5.88
N ALA A 17 4.94 -2.93 -4.63
CA ALA A 17 4.12 -2.60 -3.47
C ALA A 17 3.77 -1.11 -3.46
N LEU A 18 4.77 -0.25 -3.67
CA LEU A 18 4.58 1.20 -3.75
C LEU A 18 3.63 1.60 -4.89
N MET A 19 3.72 0.94 -6.04
CA MET A 19 2.80 1.18 -7.17
C MET A 19 1.36 0.81 -6.81
N ARG A 20 1.13 -0.30 -6.10
CA ARG A 20 -0.23 -0.68 -5.64
C ARG A 20 -0.79 0.31 -4.63
N ILE A 21 0.05 0.78 -3.70
CA ILE A 21 -0.34 1.83 -2.75
C ILE A 21 -0.72 3.10 -3.50
N LYS A 22 0.12 3.55 -4.44
CA LYS A 22 -0.17 4.69 -5.29
C LYS A 22 -1.47 4.53 -6.07
N ASP A 23 -1.79 3.33 -6.55
CA ASP A 23 -3.02 3.08 -7.31
C ASP A 23 -4.29 3.32 -6.49
N ILE A 24 -4.25 3.28 -5.14
CA ILE A 24 -5.38 3.66 -4.29
C ILE A 24 -5.86 5.08 -4.63
N SER A 25 -4.93 6.02 -4.85
CA SER A 25 -5.22 7.43 -5.19
C SER A 25 -5.99 7.64 -6.51
N SER A 26 -6.06 6.61 -7.37
CA SER A 26 -6.72 6.67 -8.66
C SER A 26 -8.08 5.94 -8.70
N ALA A 27 -8.58 5.53 -7.54
CA ALA A 27 -9.90 4.94 -7.40
C ALA A 27 -11.02 5.95 -7.76
N LYS A 28 -12.08 5.46 -8.40
CA LYS A 28 -13.21 6.25 -8.90
C LYS A 28 -14.48 6.08 -8.07
N SER A 29 -14.47 5.19 -7.09
CA SER A 29 -15.56 4.97 -6.15
C SER A 29 -15.01 4.59 -4.77
N ALA A 30 -15.84 4.75 -3.72
CA ALA A 30 -15.49 4.30 -2.37
C ALA A 30 -15.23 2.78 -2.31
N GLU A 31 -16.00 1.99 -3.05
CA GLU A 31 -15.78 0.54 -3.19
C GLU A 31 -14.41 0.24 -3.80
N GLU A 32 -14.01 1.01 -4.82
CA GLU A 32 -12.71 0.85 -5.46
C GLU A 32 -11.56 1.27 -4.55
N VAL A 33 -11.76 2.30 -3.70
CA VAL A 33 -10.79 2.67 -2.64
C VAL A 33 -10.58 1.49 -1.70
N THR A 34 -11.67 0.91 -1.16
CA THR A 34 -11.59 -0.23 -0.24
C THR A 34 -10.95 -1.45 -0.90
N TYR A 35 -11.34 -1.77 -2.13
CA TYR A 35 -10.77 -2.89 -2.88
C TYR A 35 -9.26 -2.73 -3.11
N ARG A 36 -8.82 -1.55 -3.58
CA ARG A 36 -7.41 -1.29 -3.86
C ARG A 36 -6.58 -1.21 -2.58
N PHE A 37 -7.13 -0.66 -1.50
CA PHE A 37 -6.48 -0.67 -0.19
C PHE A 37 -6.26 -2.10 0.31
N GLY A 38 -7.29 -2.96 0.27
CA GLY A 38 -7.15 -4.37 0.64
C GLY A 38 -6.15 -5.14 -0.23
N LEU A 39 -6.10 -4.84 -1.54
CA LEU A 39 -5.11 -5.42 -2.44
C LEU A 39 -3.68 -4.98 -2.11
N ALA A 40 -3.49 -3.70 -1.76
CA ALA A 40 -2.20 -3.14 -1.38
C ALA A 40 -1.70 -3.75 -0.06
N THR A 41 -2.51 -3.76 0.99
CA THR A 41 -2.14 -4.32 2.31
C THR A 41 -1.91 -5.83 2.23
N GLY A 42 -2.72 -6.57 1.46
CA GLY A 42 -2.49 -7.99 1.21
C GLY A 42 -1.17 -8.27 0.49
N TYR A 43 -0.78 -7.43 -0.46
CA TYR A 43 0.52 -7.55 -1.13
C TYR A 43 1.68 -7.20 -0.18
N VAL A 44 1.54 -6.17 0.66
CA VAL A 44 2.53 -5.79 1.67
C VAL A 44 2.76 -6.93 2.68
N ALA A 45 1.71 -7.61 3.13
CA ALA A 45 1.83 -8.80 3.98
C ALA A 45 2.56 -9.95 3.26
N ALA A 46 2.22 -10.21 1.99
CA ALA A 46 2.85 -11.29 1.24
C ALA A 46 4.36 -11.09 1.02
N ILE A 47 4.84 -9.84 0.87
CA ILE A 47 6.27 -9.56 0.71
C ILE A 47 7.04 -9.64 2.03
N LEU A 48 6.38 -9.39 3.17
CA LEU A 48 6.93 -9.68 4.51
C LEU A 48 7.09 -11.19 4.68
N ASP A 49 6.04 -11.97 4.42
CA ASP A 49 6.05 -13.44 4.53
C ASP A 49 7.13 -14.08 3.62
N ALA A 50 7.41 -13.45 2.48
CA ALA A 50 8.45 -13.88 1.55
C ALA A 50 9.87 -13.45 1.97
N GLY A 51 10.03 -12.70 3.08
CA GLY A 51 11.33 -12.19 3.56
C GLY A 51 11.95 -11.15 2.64
N VAL A 52 11.15 -10.46 1.82
CA VAL A 52 11.62 -9.40 0.92
C VAL A 52 11.89 -8.12 1.70
N VAL A 53 11.08 -7.85 2.72
CA VAL A 53 11.18 -6.72 3.66
C VAL A 53 11.21 -7.24 5.09
N ASP A 54 11.76 -6.43 5.99
CA ASP A 54 11.69 -6.65 7.44
C ASP A 54 10.41 -6.02 8.03
N GLU A 55 10.20 -6.23 9.33
CA GLU A 55 9.02 -5.72 10.06
C GLU A 55 8.95 -4.19 10.00
N ASP A 56 10.08 -3.48 10.19
CA ASP A 56 10.11 -2.01 10.14
C ASP A 56 9.65 -1.49 8.77
N ARG A 57 10.18 -2.06 7.67
CA ARG A 57 9.77 -1.66 6.32
C ARG A 57 8.35 -2.08 5.99
N TRP A 58 7.89 -3.20 6.51
CA TRP A 58 6.48 -3.61 6.39
C TRP A 58 5.55 -2.60 7.06
N GLU A 59 5.88 -2.14 8.27
CA GLU A 59 5.11 -1.14 9.01
C GLU A 59 5.06 0.19 8.25
N GLU A 60 6.20 0.68 7.73
CA GLU A 60 6.25 1.88 6.89
C GLU A 60 5.34 1.79 5.65
N LEU A 61 5.31 0.63 4.99
CA LEU A 61 4.48 0.41 3.81
C LEU A 61 2.99 0.34 4.15
N LEU A 62 2.63 -0.22 5.32
CA LEU A 62 1.26 -0.23 5.81
C LEU A 62 0.77 1.18 6.15
N ILE A 63 1.57 1.96 6.89
CA ILE A 63 1.27 3.36 7.20
C ILE A 63 1.04 4.15 5.92
N LEU A 64 1.91 3.99 4.92
CA LEU A 64 1.74 4.68 3.64
C LEU A 64 0.44 4.29 2.92
N ALA A 65 0.02 3.02 3.01
CA ALA A 65 -1.24 2.55 2.44
C ALA A 65 -2.45 3.19 3.16
N GLU A 66 -2.40 3.26 4.50
CA GLU A 66 -3.43 3.88 5.34
C GLU A 66 -3.55 5.38 5.04
N GLU A 67 -2.44 6.12 5.07
CA GLU A 67 -2.40 7.55 4.75
C GLU A 67 -2.95 7.83 3.34
N THR A 68 -2.64 6.97 2.37
CA THR A 68 -3.13 7.11 0.98
C THR A 68 -4.64 6.87 0.90
N GLN A 69 -5.16 5.88 1.63
CA GLN A 69 -6.60 5.61 1.69
C GLN A 69 -7.35 6.72 2.44
N GLU A 70 -6.84 7.18 3.57
CA GLU A 70 -7.43 8.26 4.37
C GLU A 70 -7.48 9.59 3.62
N SER A 71 -6.44 9.90 2.86
CA SER A 71 -6.35 11.12 2.05
C SER A 71 -7.25 11.10 0.81
N HIS A 72 -7.84 9.96 0.45
CA HIS A 72 -8.69 9.84 -0.73
C HIS A 72 -10.04 10.54 -0.50
N ALA A 73 -10.46 11.44 -1.39
CA ALA A 73 -11.70 12.22 -1.24
C ALA A 73 -12.98 11.35 -1.15
N LEU A 74 -12.95 10.16 -1.77
CA LEU A 74 -14.03 9.17 -1.71
C LEU A 74 -13.93 8.21 -0.52
N SER A 75 -12.88 8.31 0.30
CA SER A 75 -12.77 7.58 1.56
C SER A 75 -13.76 8.17 2.54
N THR A 76 -14.51 7.31 3.22
CA THR A 76 -15.66 7.65 4.09
C THR A 76 -15.31 8.51 5.33
N GLY A 77 -14.09 9.04 5.43
CA GLY A 77 -13.59 9.84 6.55
C GLY A 77 -13.61 11.36 6.37
N ALA A 78 -13.80 11.90 5.15
CA ALA A 78 -13.66 13.35 4.92
C ALA A 78 -14.93 14.20 5.19
N SER A 79 -16.08 13.60 5.52
CA SER A 79 -17.37 14.33 5.58
C SER A 79 -18.28 13.91 6.74
N GLY A 80 -17.77 13.82 7.98
CA GLY A 80 -18.64 13.50 9.12
C GLY A 80 -18.22 14.03 10.49
N ARG A 81 -17.17 14.84 10.60
CA ARG A 81 -16.61 15.23 11.91
C ARG A 81 -16.89 16.67 12.35
N PHE A 82 -17.54 17.48 11.52
CA PHE A 82 -18.00 18.83 11.86
C PHE A 82 -19.26 19.16 11.07
N ASP A 83 -20.42 18.67 11.51
CA ASP A 83 -21.76 19.24 11.27
C ASP A 83 -22.80 18.34 11.98
N GLY A 84 -22.99 18.59 13.27
CA GLY A 84 -23.93 17.88 14.14
C GLY A 84 -23.89 18.40 15.57
#